data_AF-A0A368YGY5-F1
#
_entry.id   AF-A0A368YGY5-F1
#
_cell.length_a   1.000
_cell.length_b   1.000
_cell.length_c   1.000
_cell.angle_alpha   90.00
_cell.angle_beta   90.00
_cell.angle_gamma   90.00
#
_symmetry.space_group_name_H-M   'P 1'
#
loop_
_entity.id
_entity.type
_entity.pdbx_description
1 polymer ?
#
loop_
_entity_poly.entity_id
_entity_poly.type
_entity_poly.pdbx_seq_one_letter_code
_entity_poly.pdbx_strand_id
1 'polypeptide(L)'
;MKKVFIVAAAAFFATSGLAIAQDSVVVEVPQSARDYVIAHPADPVVIEGDLSQGYVVPETIVVRPIPESPGYGYIYVDGRPVIVSMDNREVVYLSDKSGVALDDGPVPDEVVTYIETNPTDPVVIDGDITMGTVIPDDVPLVAVPDQPRYSYVYVQDRPALVERETRRVVWVR
;
A
#
# COMPACT_ATOMS: atom_id res chain seq x y z
N MET A 1 37.59 -8.81 59.80
CA MET A 1 37.77 -8.82 58.32
C MET A 1 37.21 -7.51 57.76
N LYS A 2 37.87 -6.99 56.71
CA LYS A 2 37.92 -5.58 56.32
C LYS A 2 36.59 -5.03 55.76
N LYS A 3 36.33 -3.76 56.06
CA LYS A 3 35.31 -2.90 55.45
C LYS A 3 35.95 -2.05 54.33
N VAL A 4 35.09 -1.51 53.47
CA VAL A 4 35.28 -0.40 52.49
C VAL A 4 35.69 -0.86 51.09
N PHE A 5 34.84 -0.59 50.09
CA PHE A 5 35.10 0.44 49.06
C PHE A 5 33.80 0.92 48.39
N ILE A 6 33.69 2.25 48.36
CA ILE A 6 32.74 3.09 47.62
C ILE A 6 33.13 3.11 46.15
N VAL A 7 32.15 3.07 45.23
CA VAL A 7 32.21 3.88 44.00
C VAL A 7 30.80 4.38 43.71
N ALA A 8 30.63 5.70 43.82
CA ALA A 8 29.54 6.44 43.20
C ALA A 8 29.92 6.74 41.74
N ALA A 9 29.01 6.48 40.81
CA ALA A 9 29.02 7.07 39.48
C ALA A 9 27.57 7.23 39.02
N ALA A 10 27.10 8.48 39.03
CA ALA A 10 25.87 8.87 38.36
C ALA A 10 26.12 8.89 36.84
N ALA A 11 25.30 8.19 36.08
CA ALA A 11 25.15 8.40 34.65
C ALA A 11 23.66 8.41 34.33
N PHE A 12 23.19 9.61 34.04
CA PHE A 12 21.88 9.94 33.51
C PHE A 12 21.76 9.34 32.11
N PHE A 13 20.86 8.39 31.90
CA PHE A 13 20.30 8.15 30.57
C PHE A 13 18.80 7.94 30.73
N ALA A 14 18.06 8.96 30.30
CA ALA A 14 16.65 8.87 30.02
C ALA A 14 16.47 7.90 28.85
N THR A 15 16.05 6.66 29.13
CA THR A 15 15.56 5.77 28.08
C THR A 15 14.13 6.18 27.79
N SER A 16 14.00 7.14 26.87
CA SER A 16 12.75 7.53 26.25
C SER A 16 12.04 6.30 25.65
N GLY A 17 10.71 6.35 25.72
CA GLY A 17 9.72 5.35 25.32
C GLY A 17 10.15 4.30 24.30
N LEU A 18 9.85 3.05 24.65
CA LEU A 18 9.60 1.99 23.68
C LEU A 18 8.45 2.44 22.77
N ALA A 19 8.77 3.04 21.62
CA ALA A 19 7.86 3.00 20.49
C ALA A 19 7.91 1.56 19.99
N ILE A 20 6.97 0.75 20.48
CA ILE A 20 6.64 -0.52 19.86
C ILE A 20 6.13 -0.13 18.47
N ALA A 21 6.98 -0.23 17.45
CA ALA A 21 6.52 -0.32 16.08
C ALA A 21 5.56 -1.51 16.09
N GLN A 22 4.26 -1.22 16.04
CA GLN A 22 3.28 -2.27 15.80
C GLN A 22 3.64 -2.80 14.42
N ASP A 23 4.27 -3.96 14.43
CA ASP A 23 4.53 -4.84 13.30
C ASP A 23 3.16 -5.25 12.71
N SER A 24 2.50 -4.28 12.07
CA SER A 24 1.58 -4.62 10.99
C SER A 24 2.50 -5.10 9.91
N VAL A 25 2.72 -6.42 9.89
CA VAL A 25 3.17 -7.12 8.69
C VAL A 25 2.09 -6.83 7.66
N VAL A 26 2.22 -5.71 6.95
CA VAL A 26 1.56 -5.51 5.68
C VAL A 26 2.13 -6.63 4.84
N VAL A 27 1.36 -7.70 4.68
CA VAL A 27 1.69 -8.76 3.74
C VAL A 27 1.56 -8.12 2.37
N GLU A 28 2.63 -7.44 1.96
CA GLU A 28 2.67 -6.71 0.72
C GLU A 28 2.70 -7.75 -0.40
N VAL A 29 1.54 -7.90 -1.04
CA VAL A 29 1.41 -8.82 -2.18
C VAL A 29 2.40 -8.37 -3.26
N PRO A 30 3.28 -9.26 -3.75
CA PRO A 30 4.27 -8.92 -4.76
C PRO A 30 3.61 -8.27 -5.99
N GLN A 31 4.22 -7.22 -6.53
CA GLN A 31 3.70 -6.52 -7.70
C GLN A 31 3.53 -7.45 -8.91
N SER A 32 4.45 -8.39 -9.12
CA SER A 32 4.35 -9.42 -10.16
C SER A 32 3.09 -10.29 -10.05
N ALA A 33 2.63 -10.58 -8.83
CA ALA A 33 1.40 -11.34 -8.62
C ALA A 33 0.17 -10.53 -9.06
N ARG A 34 0.15 -9.21 -8.81
CA ARG A 34 -0.92 -8.30 -9.24
C ARG A 34 -0.98 -8.20 -10.76
N ASP A 35 0.18 -8.00 -11.39
CA ASP A 35 0.27 -7.92 -12.85
C ASP A 35 -0.18 -9.22 -13.52
N TYR A 36 0.24 -10.37 -12.96
CA TYR A 36 -0.14 -11.67 -13.48
C TYR A 36 -1.65 -11.86 -13.51
N VAL A 37 -2.35 -11.57 -12.40
CA VAL A 37 -3.79 -11.80 -12.32
C VAL A 37 -4.57 -10.88 -13.25
N ILE A 38 -4.09 -9.66 -13.47
CA ILE A 38 -4.68 -8.72 -14.44
C ILE A 38 -4.50 -9.24 -15.87
N ALA A 39 -3.32 -9.77 -16.20
CA ALA A 39 -3.03 -10.33 -17.52
C ALA A 39 -3.75 -11.67 -17.80
N HIS A 40 -4.22 -12.38 -16.76
CA HIS A 40 -4.81 -13.71 -16.87
C HIS A 40 -6.20 -13.78 -16.20
N PRO A 41 -7.24 -13.22 -16.85
CA PRO A 41 -8.59 -13.29 -16.32
C PRO A 41 -9.12 -14.73 -16.25
N ALA A 42 -9.91 -15.00 -15.21
CA ALA A 42 -10.58 -16.28 -14.99
C ALA A 42 -12.10 -16.11 -14.89
N ASP A 43 -12.83 -17.23 -14.97
CA ASP A 43 -14.28 -17.24 -14.85
C ASP A 43 -14.71 -16.65 -13.49
N PRO A 44 -15.58 -15.64 -13.47
CA PRO A 44 -16.05 -15.04 -12.24
C PRO A 44 -16.86 -16.02 -11.39
N VAL A 45 -16.62 -16.00 -10.08
CA VAL A 45 -17.41 -16.67 -9.07
C VAL A 45 -18.25 -15.67 -8.29
N VAL A 46 -19.39 -16.13 -7.78
CA VAL A 46 -20.25 -15.35 -6.90
C VAL A 46 -19.98 -15.80 -5.47
N ILE A 47 -19.66 -14.85 -4.60
CA ILE A 47 -19.48 -15.09 -3.17
C ILE A 47 -20.60 -14.39 -2.42
N GLU A 48 -21.34 -15.15 -1.62
CA GLU A 48 -22.38 -14.61 -0.74
C GLU A 48 -21.70 -14.05 0.52
N GLY A 49 -21.51 -12.72 0.56
CA GLY A 49 -20.95 -12.02 1.71
C GLY A 49 -20.13 -10.78 1.32
N ASP A 50 -19.80 -9.98 2.33
CA ASP A 50 -18.89 -8.85 2.17
C ASP A 50 -17.45 -9.37 2.08
N LEU A 51 -16.88 -9.34 0.88
CA LEU A 51 -15.46 -9.62 0.66
C LEU A 51 -14.62 -8.47 1.19
N SER A 52 -13.84 -8.74 2.23
CA SER A 52 -12.86 -7.82 2.80
C SER A 52 -11.48 -8.48 2.84
N GLN A 53 -10.44 -7.68 3.02
CA GLN A 53 -9.13 -8.22 3.39
C GLN A 53 -9.28 -9.02 4.69
N GLY A 54 -8.62 -10.17 4.75
CA GLY A 54 -8.75 -11.11 5.86
C GLY A 54 -9.90 -12.12 5.71
N TYR A 55 -10.69 -12.03 4.64
CA TYR A 55 -11.80 -12.97 4.41
C TYR A 55 -11.27 -14.35 4.02
N VAL A 56 -11.79 -15.42 4.64
CA VAL A 56 -11.41 -16.80 4.29
C VAL A 56 -12.29 -17.33 3.17
N VAL A 57 -11.67 -17.61 2.02
CA VAL A 57 -12.35 -18.11 0.82
C VAL A 57 -12.80 -19.56 1.01
N PRO A 58 -14.10 -19.85 0.89
CA PRO A 58 -14.65 -21.21 1.07
C PRO A 58 -14.01 -22.24 0.14
N GLU A 59 -13.90 -23.49 0.60
CA GLU A 59 -13.31 -24.60 -0.17
C GLU A 59 -14.03 -24.93 -1.48
N THR A 60 -15.30 -24.56 -1.57
CA THR A 60 -16.12 -24.70 -2.77
C THR A 60 -15.64 -23.85 -3.94
N ILE A 61 -14.88 -22.78 -3.67
CA ILE A 61 -14.30 -21.91 -4.68
C ILE A 61 -12.93 -22.43 -5.10
N VAL A 62 -12.70 -22.54 -6.41
CA VAL A 62 -11.41 -22.97 -6.95
C VAL A 62 -10.46 -21.78 -6.99
N VAL A 63 -9.47 -21.79 -6.10
CA VAL A 63 -8.37 -20.80 -6.09
C VAL A 63 -7.31 -21.23 -7.10
N ARG A 64 -7.01 -20.38 -8.08
CA ARG A 64 -6.00 -20.67 -9.11
C ARG A 64 -4.62 -20.23 -8.62
N PRO A 65 -3.56 -21.03 -8.75
CA PRO A 65 -2.22 -20.63 -8.32
C PRO A 65 -1.63 -19.54 -9.23
N ILE A 66 -0.80 -18.69 -8.65
CA ILE A 66 0.00 -17.70 -9.39
C ILE A 66 1.40 -18.30 -9.63
N PRO A 67 1.83 -18.57 -10.89
CA PRO A 67 3.09 -19.27 -11.17
C PRO A 67 4.34 -18.61 -10.57
N GLU A 68 4.42 -17.28 -10.63
CA GLU A 68 5.55 -16.50 -10.09
C GLU A 68 5.46 -16.25 -8.58
N SER A 69 4.40 -16.73 -7.94
CA SER A 69 4.07 -16.44 -6.55
C SER A 69 3.28 -17.62 -5.95
N PRO A 70 3.95 -18.77 -5.73
CA PRO A 70 3.26 -20.03 -5.39
C PRO A 70 2.56 -20.02 -4.02
N GLY A 71 2.95 -19.11 -3.12
CA GLY A 71 2.23 -18.88 -1.85
C GLY A 71 0.90 -18.14 -2.03
N TYR A 72 0.63 -17.64 -3.24
CA TYR A 72 -0.57 -16.91 -3.58
C TYR A 72 -1.34 -17.61 -4.69
N GLY A 73 -2.66 -17.47 -4.60
CA GLY A 73 -3.59 -17.82 -5.63
C GLY A 73 -4.53 -16.65 -5.92
N TYR A 74 -5.36 -16.81 -6.93
CA TYR A 74 -6.31 -15.79 -7.33
C TYR A 74 -7.66 -16.39 -7.71
N ILE A 75 -8.68 -15.58 -7.50
CA ILE A 75 -10.05 -15.83 -7.95
C ILE A 75 -10.59 -14.55 -8.58
N TYR A 76 -11.63 -14.70 -9.39
CA TYR A 76 -12.34 -13.55 -9.95
C TYR A 76 -13.71 -13.45 -9.29
N VAL A 77 -14.02 -12.34 -8.62
CA VAL A 77 -15.34 -12.13 -7.98
C VAL A 77 -16.01 -10.92 -8.60
N ASP A 78 -17.21 -11.12 -9.16
CA ASP A 78 -17.89 -10.11 -9.98
C ASP A 78 -16.99 -9.53 -11.10
N GLY A 79 -16.13 -10.35 -11.69
CA GLY A 79 -15.18 -9.92 -12.72
C GLY A 79 -13.94 -9.18 -12.20
N ARG A 80 -13.68 -9.20 -10.89
CA ARG A 80 -12.54 -8.51 -10.26
C ARG A 80 -11.51 -9.50 -9.74
N PRO A 81 -10.21 -9.28 -9.95
CA PRO A 81 -9.18 -10.13 -9.39
C PRO A 81 -9.13 -9.95 -7.86
N VAL A 82 -9.08 -11.07 -7.16
CA VAL A 82 -8.88 -11.15 -5.72
C VAL A 82 -7.71 -12.09 -5.50
N ILE A 83 -6.68 -11.62 -4.80
CA ILE A 83 -5.52 -12.46 -4.46
C ILE A 83 -5.73 -13.04 -3.07
N VAL A 84 -5.49 -14.33 -2.98
CA VAL A 84 -5.75 -15.18 -1.83
C VAL A 84 -4.44 -15.85 -1.44
N SER A 85 -4.10 -15.85 -0.17
CA SER A 85 -2.99 -16.64 0.34
C SER A 85 -3.34 -18.13 0.28
N MET A 86 -2.44 -18.95 -0.26
CA MET A 86 -2.65 -20.41 -0.33
C MET A 86 -2.45 -21.10 1.02
N ASP A 87 -1.77 -20.46 1.98
CA ASP A 87 -1.48 -21.03 3.29
C ASP A 87 -2.74 -21.15 4.16
N ASN A 88 -3.61 -20.16 4.10
CA ASN A 88 -4.79 -20.02 4.95
C ASN A 88 -6.09 -19.70 4.20
N ARG A 89 -6.04 -19.67 2.86
CA ARG A 89 -7.15 -19.26 1.96
C ARG A 89 -7.72 -17.88 2.28
N GLU A 90 -6.90 -17.01 2.85
CA GLU A 90 -7.30 -15.66 3.25
C GLU A 90 -7.10 -14.67 2.11
N VAL A 91 -8.06 -13.77 1.93
CA VAL A 91 -7.97 -12.67 0.97
C VAL A 91 -6.95 -11.66 1.47
N VAL A 92 -5.87 -11.51 0.71
CA VAL A 92 -4.78 -10.58 1.02
C VAL A 92 -4.86 -9.30 0.18
N TYR A 93 -5.57 -9.33 -0.96
CA TYR A 93 -5.77 -8.18 -1.83
C TYR A 93 -7.09 -8.26 -2.61
N LEU A 94 -7.78 -7.13 -2.71
CA LEU A 94 -9.05 -6.92 -3.41
C LEU A 94 -8.92 -5.74 -4.36
N SER A 95 -9.30 -5.89 -5.63
CA SER A 95 -9.48 -4.74 -6.53
C SER A 95 -10.92 -4.21 -6.43
N ASP A 96 -11.09 -2.90 -6.20
CA ASP A 96 -12.39 -2.27 -5.98
C ASP A 96 -13.21 -2.05 -7.28
N LYS A 97 -14.52 -1.81 -7.14
CA LYS A 97 -15.57 -1.96 -8.20
C LYS A 97 -15.66 -0.79 -9.18
N SER A 98 -14.66 0.06 -9.27
CA SER A 98 -14.80 1.34 -9.96
C SER A 98 -14.12 1.38 -11.33
N GLY A 99 -13.29 0.39 -11.69
CA GLY A 99 -12.38 0.50 -12.85
C GLY A 99 -11.41 1.70 -12.74
N VAL A 100 -11.44 2.34 -11.58
CA VAL A 100 -10.54 3.36 -11.07
C VAL A 100 -10.11 2.78 -9.75
N ALA A 101 -8.84 2.40 -9.67
CA ALA A 101 -8.25 1.89 -8.46
C ALA A 101 -8.40 2.98 -7.38
N LEU A 102 -9.35 2.84 -6.47
CA LEU A 102 -9.24 3.49 -5.16
C LEU A 102 -8.31 2.69 -4.24
N ASP A 103 -7.88 1.53 -4.72
CA ASP A 103 -6.81 0.68 -4.23
C ASP A 103 -5.84 0.40 -5.39
N ASP A 104 -5.00 1.37 -5.74
CA ASP A 104 -3.67 0.97 -6.26
C ASP A 104 -3.05 0.14 -5.13
N GLY A 105 -2.22 -0.84 -5.43
CA GLY A 105 -1.50 -1.55 -4.38
C GLY A 105 -0.83 -0.59 -3.37
N PRO A 106 -0.34 -1.08 -2.21
CA PRO A 106 0.46 -0.25 -1.33
C PRO A 106 1.49 0.47 -2.20
N VAL A 107 1.48 1.80 -2.10
CA VAL A 107 2.42 2.64 -2.83
C VAL A 107 3.79 2.07 -2.54
N PRO A 108 4.59 1.72 -3.56
CA PRO A 108 5.88 1.09 -3.32
C PRO A 108 6.70 1.96 -2.37
N ASP A 109 7.32 1.35 -1.36
CA ASP A 109 8.08 2.09 -0.35
C ASP A 109 9.17 2.95 -0.97
N GLU A 110 9.75 2.55 -2.11
CA GLU A 110 10.72 3.35 -2.85
C GLU A 110 10.13 4.66 -3.39
N VAL A 111 8.84 4.66 -3.76
CA VAL A 111 8.14 5.85 -4.26
C VAL A 111 7.89 6.81 -3.12
N VAL A 112 7.37 6.32 -1.98
CA VAL A 112 7.15 7.14 -0.78
C VAL A 112 8.47 7.75 -0.32
N THR A 113 9.51 6.92 -0.18
CA THR A 113 10.84 7.36 0.23
C THR A 113 11.42 8.40 -0.73
N TYR A 114 11.25 8.19 -2.04
CA TYR A 114 11.72 9.14 -3.05
C TYR A 114 11.03 10.49 -2.89
N ILE A 115 9.70 10.52 -2.79
CA ILE A 115 8.93 11.76 -2.67
C ILE A 115 9.36 12.51 -1.41
N GLU A 116 9.45 11.81 -0.27
CA GLU A 116 9.85 12.41 1.01
C GLU A 116 11.28 12.98 0.99
N THR A 117 12.18 12.36 0.23
CA THR A 117 13.58 12.81 0.11
C THR A 117 13.74 13.90 -0.96
N ASN A 118 12.75 14.09 -1.84
CA ASN A 118 12.80 15.03 -2.97
C ASN A 118 11.57 15.97 -2.94
N PRO A 119 11.46 16.85 -1.93
CA PRO A 119 10.34 17.80 -1.87
C PRO A 119 10.40 18.82 -3.01
N THR A 120 9.22 19.19 -3.50
CA THR A 120 9.03 20.23 -4.53
C THR A 120 8.37 21.46 -3.92
N ASP A 121 8.39 22.58 -4.64
CA ASP A 121 7.69 23.79 -4.23
C ASP A 121 6.18 23.51 -4.02
N PRO A 122 5.61 23.84 -2.84
CA PRO A 122 4.20 23.60 -2.56
C PRO A 122 3.29 24.44 -3.45
N VAL A 123 2.23 23.80 -3.94
CA VAL A 123 1.16 24.44 -4.71
C VAL A 123 -0.05 24.67 -3.80
N VAL A 124 -0.75 25.78 -4.02
CA VAL A 124 -2.03 26.06 -3.36
C VAL A 124 -3.15 25.60 -4.28
N ILE A 125 -4.01 24.73 -3.77
CA ILE A 125 -5.21 24.24 -4.47
C ILE A 125 -6.42 24.57 -3.61
N ASP A 126 -7.53 24.91 -4.24
CA ASP A 126 -8.80 25.10 -3.55
C ASP A 126 -9.36 23.76 -3.06
N GLY A 127 -9.45 23.63 -1.75
CA GLY A 127 -9.99 22.45 -1.07
C GLY A 127 -8.92 21.52 -0.49
N ASP A 128 -9.39 20.52 0.25
CA ASP A 128 -8.53 19.49 0.83
C ASP A 128 -8.20 18.41 -0.19
N ILE A 129 -6.96 17.94 -0.16
CA ILE A 129 -6.53 16.80 -0.97
C ILE A 129 -6.70 15.51 -0.19
N THR A 130 -7.46 14.61 -0.78
CA THR A 130 -7.75 13.28 -0.26
C THR A 130 -7.48 12.23 -1.34
N MET A 131 -7.37 10.96 -0.96
CA MET A 131 -7.32 9.88 -1.93
C MET A 131 -8.57 9.90 -2.82
N GLY A 132 -8.38 9.70 -4.12
CA GLY A 132 -9.41 9.81 -5.15
C GLY A 132 -9.63 11.22 -5.71
N THR A 133 -9.05 12.27 -5.11
CA THR A 133 -9.13 13.65 -5.62
C THR A 133 -8.45 13.76 -6.99
N VAL A 134 -9.05 14.47 -7.93
CA VAL A 134 -8.44 14.73 -9.26
C VAL A 134 -7.74 16.09 -9.23
N ILE A 135 -6.46 16.09 -9.58
CA ILE A 135 -5.63 17.30 -9.62
C ILE A 135 -5.91 18.07 -10.91
N PRO A 136 -6.24 19.38 -10.84
CA PRO A 136 -6.45 20.23 -12.02
C PRO A 136 -5.25 20.26 -12.96
N ASP A 137 -5.48 20.38 -14.27
CA ASP A 137 -4.42 20.32 -15.31
C ASP A 137 -3.38 21.45 -15.24
N ASP A 138 -3.75 22.59 -14.65
CA ASP A 138 -2.87 23.74 -14.44
C ASP A 138 -1.84 23.52 -13.32
N VAL A 139 -2.04 22.50 -12.49
CA VAL A 139 -1.09 22.15 -11.43
C VAL A 139 0.08 21.36 -12.01
N PRO A 140 1.33 21.80 -11.80
CA PRO A 140 2.48 21.04 -12.26
C PRO A 140 2.61 19.74 -11.46
N LEU A 141 2.74 18.62 -12.16
CA LEU A 141 3.04 17.31 -11.57
C LEU A 141 4.48 16.93 -11.91
N VAL A 142 5.22 16.41 -10.93
CA VAL A 142 6.59 15.94 -11.11
C VAL A 142 6.57 14.43 -11.27
N ALA A 143 7.20 13.91 -12.34
CA ALA A 143 7.25 12.47 -12.57
C ALA A 143 8.11 11.77 -11.50
N VAL A 144 7.67 10.59 -11.08
CA VAL A 144 8.50 9.72 -10.22
C VAL A 144 9.49 8.96 -11.11
N PRO A 145 10.81 9.00 -10.83
CA PRO A 145 11.79 8.22 -11.56
C PRO A 145 11.47 6.73 -11.53
N ASP A 146 11.76 6.05 -12.65
CA ASP A 146 11.53 4.61 -12.84
C ASP A 146 10.07 4.13 -12.69
N GLN A 147 9.13 5.06 -12.49
CA GLN A 147 7.71 4.80 -12.23
C GLN A 147 6.82 5.68 -13.13
N PRO A 148 6.73 5.38 -14.45
CA PRO A 148 6.08 6.24 -15.43
C PRO A 148 4.56 6.42 -15.20
N ARG A 149 3.95 5.52 -14.42
CA ARG A 149 2.53 5.59 -14.03
C ARG A 149 2.26 6.69 -13.00
N TYR A 150 3.27 7.08 -12.23
CA TYR A 150 3.09 7.97 -11.09
C TYR A 150 3.74 9.34 -11.30
N SER A 151 3.14 10.34 -10.70
CA SER A 151 3.68 11.67 -10.53
C SER A 151 3.30 12.18 -9.15
N TYR A 152 4.02 13.13 -8.60
CA TYR A 152 3.73 13.67 -7.27
C TYR A 152 3.67 15.19 -7.30
N VAL A 153 3.04 15.73 -6.26
CA VAL A 153 2.93 17.16 -6.02
C VAL A 153 2.92 17.42 -4.51
N TYR A 154 3.46 18.56 -4.11
CA TYR A 154 3.34 19.04 -2.75
C TYR A 154 2.20 20.05 -2.68
N VAL A 155 1.22 19.83 -1.81
CA VAL A 155 0.12 20.77 -1.60
C VAL A 155 0.05 21.12 -0.13
N GLN A 156 0.18 22.41 0.18
CA GLN A 156 0.22 22.88 1.57
C GLN A 156 1.23 22.10 2.43
N ASP A 157 2.45 21.92 1.93
CA ASP A 157 3.56 21.15 2.55
C ASP A 157 3.31 19.64 2.73
N ARG A 158 2.24 19.11 2.15
CA ARG A 158 1.91 17.68 2.20
C ARG A 158 2.18 17.01 0.85
N PRO A 159 2.91 15.89 0.81
CA PRO A 159 3.10 15.15 -0.43
C PRO A 159 1.83 14.41 -0.81
N ALA A 160 1.47 14.48 -2.09
CA ALA A 160 0.40 13.70 -2.69
C ALA A 160 0.96 12.95 -3.91
N LEU A 161 0.75 11.64 -3.93
CA LEU A 161 1.03 10.79 -5.08
C LEU A 161 -0.19 10.76 -5.99
N VAL A 162 0.06 10.90 -7.28
CA VAL A 162 -0.94 11.10 -8.32
C VAL A 162 -0.68 10.11 -9.46
N GLU A 163 -1.71 9.43 -9.92
CA GLU A 163 -1.66 8.65 -11.14
C GLU A 163 -1.58 9.58 -12.35
N ARG A 164 -0.58 9.40 -13.21
CA ARG A 164 -0.25 10.34 -14.28
C ARG A 164 -1.31 10.43 -15.37
N GLU A 165 -1.99 9.33 -15.68
CA GLU A 165 -3.00 9.28 -16.75
C GLU A 165 -4.31 9.95 -16.34
N THR A 166 -4.74 9.72 -15.10
CA THR A 166 -6.04 10.17 -14.59
C THR A 166 -5.94 11.44 -13.74
N ARG A 167 -4.71 11.86 -13.42
CA ARG A 167 -4.38 12.92 -12.44
C ARG A 167 -5.05 12.70 -11.08
N ARG A 168 -5.37 11.46 -10.74
CA ARG A 168 -6.06 11.10 -9.51
C ARG A 168 -5.07 10.81 -8.40
N VAL A 169 -5.33 11.35 -7.21
CA VAL A 169 -4.53 11.12 -6.01
C VAL A 169 -4.75 9.70 -5.53
N VAL A 170 -3.66 8.96 -5.37
CA VAL A 170 -3.66 7.57 -4.89
C VAL A 170 -3.09 7.46 -3.47
N TRP A 171 -2.36 8.48 -2.99
CA TRP A 171 -1.83 8.54 -1.63
C TRP A 171 -1.58 9.99 -1.19
N VAL A 172 -1.74 10.26 0.11
CA VAL A 172 -1.48 11.56 0.73
C VAL A 172 -1.01 11.36 2.17
N ARG A 173 -0.07 12.19 2.67
CA ARG A 173 0.41 12.16 4.05
C ARG A 173 -0.07 13.35 4.88
#